data_AF-A0A922XLK3-F1
#
_entry.id   AF-A0A922XLK3-F1
#
_cell.length_a   1.000
_cell.length_b   1.000
_cell.length_c   1.000
_cell.angle_alpha   90.00
_cell.angle_beta   90.00
_cell.angle_gamma   90.00
#
_symmetry.space_group_name_H-M   'P 1'
#
loop_
_entity.id
_entity.type
_entity.pdbx_description
1 polymer ?
#
loop_
_entity_poly.entity_id
_entity_poly.type
_entity_poly.pdbx_seq_one_letter_code
_entity_poly.pdbx_strand_id
1 'polypeptide(L)'
;MSTSATHDQRMAQMTFASVYPMYVAKVEKKGRSKEELNQVITWLTGFNDGKLQELIKEKVTFDTFFQRASLHPHASLITGMICGYRIEEI
;
A
#
# COMPACT_ATOMS: atom_id res chain seq x y z
N MET A 1 19.36 9.02 -5.63
CA MET A 1 18.43 9.32 -6.75
C MET A 1 17.39 10.27 -6.20
N SER A 2 17.33 11.50 -6.72
CA SER A 2 16.41 12.52 -6.22
C SER A 2 14.98 12.14 -6.60
N THR A 3 14.13 11.84 -5.62
CA THR A 3 12.69 11.96 -5.81
C THR A 3 12.43 13.39 -6.26
N SER A 4 11.88 13.57 -7.46
CA SER A 4 11.22 14.84 -7.73
C SER A 4 9.99 14.83 -6.84
N ALA A 5 9.78 15.84 -5.99
CA ALA A 5 8.57 15.98 -5.16
C ALA A 5 7.26 15.72 -5.96
N THR A 6 7.32 15.96 -7.27
CA THR A 6 6.28 15.62 -8.26
C THR A 6 5.88 14.15 -8.29
N HIS A 7 6.82 13.21 -8.13
CA HIS A 7 6.55 11.77 -8.16
C HIS A 7 5.80 11.32 -6.92
N ASP A 8 6.22 11.77 -5.74
CA ASP A 8 5.60 11.41 -4.46
C ASP A 8 4.19 12.00 -4.37
N GLN A 9 4.01 13.24 -4.83
CA GLN A 9 2.70 13.88 -4.93
C GLN A 9 1.76 13.16 -5.90
N ARG A 10 2.28 12.66 -7.04
CA ARG A 10 1.48 11.85 -7.97
C ARG A 10 1.03 10.55 -7.31
N MET A 11 1.92 9.86 -6.60
CA MET A 11 1.58 8.64 -5.86
C MET A 11 0.54 8.90 -4.79
N ALA A 12 0.69 9.98 -4.02
CA ALA A 12 -0.24 10.40 -2.98
C ALA A 12 -1.66 10.66 -3.53
N GLN A 13 -1.79 11.16 -4.76
CA GLN A 13 -3.07 11.45 -5.43
C GLN A 13 -3.70 10.24 -6.14
N MET A 14 -2.97 9.15 -6.39
CA MET A 14 -3.54 7.96 -7.02
C MET A 14 -4.53 7.28 -6.08
N THR A 15 -5.62 6.74 -6.65
CA THR A 15 -6.62 6.02 -5.86
C THR A 15 -6.14 4.61 -5.52
N PHE A 16 -6.39 4.16 -4.30
CA PHE A 16 -6.11 2.78 -3.91
C PHE A 16 -6.88 1.79 -4.79
N ALA A 17 -8.13 2.14 -5.14
CA ALA A 17 -9.00 1.33 -6.00
C ALA A 17 -8.41 1.04 -7.39
N SER A 18 -7.68 1.98 -7.99
CA SER A 18 -7.03 1.76 -9.29
C SER A 18 -5.79 0.85 -9.20
N VAL A 19 -5.15 0.78 -8.03
CA VAL A 19 -3.89 0.05 -7.85
C VAL A 19 -4.10 -1.34 -7.26
N TYR A 20 -5.10 -1.53 -6.40
CA TYR A 20 -5.39 -2.80 -5.75
C TYR A 20 -5.52 -3.99 -6.72
N PRO A 21 -6.22 -3.91 -7.87
CA PRO A 21 -6.27 -5.01 -8.84
C PRO A 21 -4.89 -5.41 -9.38
N MET A 22 -3.98 -4.43 -9.53
CA MET A 22 -2.61 -4.71 -9.97
C MET A 22 -1.79 -5.44 -8.91
N TYR A 23 -2.03 -5.18 -7.62
CA TYR A 23 -1.42 -5.95 -6.54
C TYR A 23 -1.89 -7.40 -6.55
N VAL A 24 -3.21 -7.62 -6.68
CA VAL A 24 -3.80 -8.96 -6.78
C VAL A 24 -3.19 -9.73 -7.95
N ALA A 25 -3.21 -9.16 -9.15
CA ALA A 25 -2.63 -9.81 -10.33
C ALA A 25 -1.13 -10.14 -10.16
N LYS A 26 -0.37 -9.28 -9.48
CA LYS A 26 1.06 -9.49 -9.23
C LYS A 26 1.33 -10.63 -8.25
N VAL A 27 0.52 -10.76 -7.18
CA VAL A 27 0.68 -11.85 -6.21
C VAL A 27 0.20 -13.18 -6.80
N GLU A 28 -0.89 -13.18 -7.54
CA GLU A 28 -1.40 -14.37 -8.25
C GLU A 28 -0.40 -14.90 -9.27
N LYS A 29 0.23 -14.00 -10.04
CA LYS A 29 1.31 -14.36 -10.97
C LYS A 29 2.51 -15.02 -10.27
N LYS A 30 2.68 -14.80 -8.96
CA LYS A 30 3.71 -15.40 -8.12
C LYS A 30 3.22 -16.61 -7.32
N GLY A 31 2.03 -17.13 -7.64
CA GLY A 31 1.44 -18.30 -6.97
C GLY A 31 0.96 -18.02 -5.54
N ARG A 32 0.67 -16.74 -5.23
CA ARG A 32 0.14 -16.30 -3.93
C ARG A 32 -1.32 -15.89 -4.07
N SER A 33 -2.06 -15.89 -2.97
CA SER A 33 -3.49 -15.60 -2.99
C SER A 33 -3.82 -14.14 -2.67
N LYS A 34 -5.03 -13.72 -3.04
CA LYS A 34 -5.57 -12.40 -2.67
C LYS A 34 -5.72 -12.27 -1.16
N GLU A 35 -6.07 -13.37 -0.47
CA GLU A 35 -6.23 -13.42 0.97
C GLU A 35 -4.88 -13.18 1.67
N GLU A 36 -3.79 -13.77 1.19
CA GLU A 36 -2.43 -13.48 1.70
C GLU A 36 -2.08 -11.99 1.54
N LEU A 37 -2.41 -11.38 0.39
CA LEU A 37 -2.21 -9.95 0.17
C LEU A 37 -3.03 -9.11 1.18
N ASN A 38 -4.30 -9.45 1.37
CA ASN A 38 -5.16 -8.72 2.31
C ASN A 38 -4.68 -8.88 3.76
N GLN A 39 -4.14 -10.03 4.15
CA GLN A 39 -3.52 -10.23 5.45
C GLN A 39 -2.32 -9.31 5.66
N VAL A 40 -1.45 -9.17 4.66
CA VAL A 40 -0.30 -8.24 4.73
C VAL A 40 -0.76 -6.79 4.85
N ILE A 41 -1.78 -6.39 4.07
CA ILE A 41 -2.34 -5.03 4.16
C ILE A 41 -2.98 -4.81 5.54
N THR A 42 -3.73 -5.78 6.03
CA THR A 42 -4.36 -5.74 7.37
C THR A 42 -3.30 -5.61 8.46
N TRP A 43 -2.24 -6.42 8.39
CA TRP A 43 -1.14 -6.37 9.35
C TRP A 43 -0.47 -5.00 9.34
N LEU A 44 -0.20 -4.43 8.16
CA LEU A 44 0.49 -3.15 8.04
C LEU A 44 -0.37 -1.96 8.49
N THR A 45 -1.66 -1.94 8.14
CA THR A 45 -2.53 -0.74 8.23
C THR A 45 -3.60 -0.82 9.30
N GLY A 46 -3.86 -2.01 9.84
CA GLY A 46 -4.98 -2.30 10.73
C GLY A 46 -6.34 -2.44 10.01
N PHE A 47 -6.41 -2.30 8.69
CA PHE A 47 -7.67 -2.40 7.94
C PHE A 47 -8.06 -3.85 7.69
N ASN A 48 -9.23 -4.26 8.17
CA ASN A 48 -9.83 -5.55 7.79
C ASN A 48 -10.41 -5.52 6.37
N ASP A 49 -10.79 -6.70 5.85
CA ASP A 49 -11.36 -6.83 4.50
C ASP A 49 -12.57 -5.90 4.25
N GLY A 50 -13.44 -5.75 5.25
CA GLY A 50 -14.60 -4.85 5.17
C GLY A 50 -14.19 -3.40 4.93
N LYS A 51 -13.22 -2.92 5.71
CA LYS A 51 -12.68 -1.56 5.56
C LYS A 51 -11.95 -1.38 4.24
N LEU A 52 -11.18 -2.39 3.79
CA LEU A 52 -10.55 -2.35 2.48
C LEU A 52 -11.57 -2.22 1.34
N GLN A 53 -12.67 -2.97 1.39
CA GLN A 53 -13.74 -2.85 0.40
C GLN A 53 -14.43 -1.49 0.44
N GLU A 54 -14.63 -0.91 1.63
CA GLU A 54 -15.17 0.44 1.81
C GLU A 54 -14.26 1.49 1.14
N LEU A 55 -12.95 1.45 1.45
CA LEU A 55 -11.96 2.39 0.89
C LEU A 55 -11.80 2.24 -0.63
N ILE A 56 -11.92 1.02 -1.16
CA ILE A 56 -11.95 0.78 -2.61
C ILE A 56 -13.21 1.40 -3.25
N LYS A 57 -14.39 1.24 -2.63
CA LYS A 57 -15.65 1.82 -3.14
C LYS A 57 -15.64 3.35 -3.08
N GLU A 58 -15.10 3.93 -2.00
CA GLU A 58 -14.94 5.37 -1.82
C GLU A 58 -13.88 5.97 -2.77
N LYS A 59 -13.03 5.11 -3.39
CA LYS A 59 -11.93 5.51 -4.26
C LYS A 59 -10.97 6.50 -3.58
N VAL A 60 -10.66 6.24 -2.30
CA VAL A 60 -9.71 7.07 -1.55
C VAL A 60 -8.34 7.11 -2.23
N THR A 61 -7.66 8.25 -2.10
CA THR A 61 -6.26 8.39 -2.54
C THR A 61 -5.32 7.68 -1.56
N PHE A 62 -4.08 7.41 -1.97
CA PHE A 62 -3.07 6.84 -1.07
C PHE A 62 -2.76 7.76 0.13
N ASP A 63 -2.79 9.07 -0.07
CA ASP A 63 -2.65 10.05 1.03
C ASP A 63 -3.73 9.82 2.10
N THR A 64 -5.00 9.80 1.68
CA THR A 64 -6.13 9.56 2.59
C THR A 64 -6.11 8.15 3.18
N PHE A 65 -5.70 7.15 2.39
CA PHE A 65 -5.59 5.76 2.83
C PHE A 65 -4.63 5.62 4.02
N PHE A 66 -3.43 6.18 3.92
CA PHE A 66 -2.42 6.10 4.98
C PHE A 66 -2.71 7.07 6.14
N GLN A 67 -3.34 8.23 5.90
CA GLN A 67 -3.82 9.10 6.99
C GLN A 67 -4.85 8.41 7.89
N ARG A 68 -5.67 7.53 7.33
CA ARG A 68 -6.68 6.76 8.07
C ARG A 68 -6.13 5.45 8.66
N ALA A 69 -4.91 5.05 8.28
CA ALA A 69 -4.30 3.80 8.71
C ALA A 69 -3.64 3.96 10.07
N SER A 70 -3.72 2.91 10.89
CA SER A 70 -2.89 2.80 12.09
C SER A 70 -1.74 1.86 11.75
N LEU A 71 -0.59 2.43 11.40
CA LEU A 71 0.57 1.63 11.02
C LEU A 71 1.02 0.72 12.16
N HIS A 72 1.35 -0.52 11.82
CA HIS A 72 1.85 -1.49 12.78
C HIS A 72 3.15 -0.98 13.45
N PRO A 73 3.34 -1.15 14.77
CA PRO A 73 4.53 -0.66 15.47
C PRO A 73 5.85 -1.26 14.94
N HIS A 74 5.79 -2.45 14.34
CA HIS A 74 6.93 -3.11 13.71
C HIS A 74 7.13 -2.75 12.23
N ALA A 75 6.37 -1.80 11.68
CA ALA A 75 6.55 -1.37 10.29
C ALA A 75 7.96 -0.80 10.03
N SER A 76 8.61 -0.24 11.05
CA SER A 76 10.00 0.22 10.99
C SER A 76 11.03 -0.90 10.77
N LEU A 77 10.65 -2.17 10.99
CA LEU A 77 11.51 -3.32 10.72
C LEU A 77 11.52 -3.71 9.23
N ILE A 78 10.66 -3.10 8.41
CA ILE A 78 10.63 -3.32 6.97
C ILE A 78 11.79 -2.53 6.35
N THR A 79 12.93 -3.19 6.13
CA THR A 79 14.15 -2.58 5.57
C THR A 79 14.47 -3.13 4.18
N GLY A 80 15.34 -2.44 3.44
CA GLY A 80 15.90 -2.90 2.18
C GLY A 80 15.57 -1.97 1.01
N MET A 81 15.74 -2.47 -0.21
CA MET A 81 15.51 -1.69 -1.43
C MET A 81 14.31 -2.18 -2.23
N ILE A 82 13.42 -1.25 -2.58
CA ILE A 82 12.27 -1.52 -3.45
C ILE A 82 12.04 -0.34 -4.40
N CYS A 83 11.78 -0.63 -5.68
CA CYS A 83 11.57 0.40 -6.72
C CYS A 83 12.70 1.45 -6.82
N GLY A 84 13.93 1.11 -6.41
CA GLY A 84 15.06 2.04 -6.37
C GLY A 84 15.15 2.90 -5.11
N TYR A 85 14.22 2.74 -4.16
CA TYR A 85 14.19 3.43 -2.87
C TYR A 85 14.70 2.54 -1.74
N ARG A 86 15.38 3.14 -0.77
CA ARG A 86 15.77 2.50 0.49
C ARG A 86 14.73 2.82 1.55
N ILE A 87 14.05 1.81 2.08
CA ILE A 87 12.83 2.01 2.89
C ILE A 87 13.15 2.68 4.23
N GLU A 88 14.26 2.30 4.84
CA GLU A 88 14.71 2.81 6.14
C GLU A 88 15.21 4.28 6.12
N GLU A 89 15.28 4.91 4.95
CA GLU A 89 15.77 6.30 4.77
C GLU A 89 14.65 7.28 4.37
N ILE A 90 13.38 6.85 4.37
CA ILE A 90 12.19 7.65 3.98
C ILE A 90 11.53 8.28 5.21
#